data_AF-A0A540KKD1-F1
#
_entry.id   AF-A0A540KKD1-F1
#
_cell.length_a   1.000
_cell.length_b   1.000
_cell.length_c   1.000
_cell.angle_alpha   90.00
_cell.angle_beta   90.00
_cell.angle_gamma   90.00
#
_symmetry.space_group_name_H-M   'P 1'
#
loop_
_entity.id
_entity.type
_entity.pdbx_description
1 polymer ?
#
loop_
_entity_poly.entity_id
_entity_poly.type
_entity_poly.pdbx_seq_one_letter_code
_entity_poly.pdbx_strand_id
1 'polypeptide(L)'
;MSSRNSGVIVQDWEPVVLQKKPKSNALCDPKAVNQAIWSGALVQSIKKFDAGSNKKTTPVVSMKKLDEAAEPAALDRVSTEVRLAIQKVQLEKKMSQAELAKRINERPQVVQEYENRKAVPNQAVLAKMERVLEVKLRGKVRK
;
A
#
# COMPACT_ATOMS: atom_id res chain seq x y z
N MET A 1 17.32 -64.07 31.11
CA MET A 1 16.97 -62.73 31.63
C MET A 1 17.85 -61.73 30.89
N SER A 2 17.30 -60.96 29.96
CA SER A 2 18.08 -60.00 29.17
C SER A 2 18.01 -58.63 29.83
N SER A 3 19.13 -58.15 30.37
CA SER A 3 19.25 -56.79 30.89
C SER A 3 19.24 -55.79 29.73
N ARG A 4 18.29 -54.86 29.75
CA ARG A 4 18.34 -53.67 28.89
C ARG A 4 19.33 -52.69 29.51
N ASN A 5 20.44 -52.46 28.84
CA ASN A 5 21.39 -51.42 29.19
C ASN A 5 20.67 -50.06 29.06
N SER A 6 20.32 -49.43 30.19
CA SER A 6 19.83 -48.05 30.19
C SER A 6 21.02 -47.14 29.94
N GLY A 7 21.25 -46.78 28.67
CA GLY A 7 22.14 -45.67 28.34
C GLY A 7 21.72 -44.44 29.14
N VAL A 8 22.69 -43.67 29.61
CA VAL A 8 22.47 -42.47 30.43
C VAL A 8 21.51 -41.54 29.68
N ILE A 9 20.26 -41.46 30.12
CA ILE A 9 19.31 -40.45 29.65
C ILE A 9 19.73 -39.15 30.34
N VAL A 10 20.63 -38.41 29.70
CA VAL A 10 20.95 -37.05 30.11
C VAL A 10 19.79 -36.16 29.68
N GLN A 11 19.28 -35.38 30.62
CA GLN A 11 18.22 -34.41 30.39
C GLN A 11 18.91 -33.08 30.02
N ASP A 12 18.94 -32.76 28.73
CA ASP A 12 19.56 -31.53 28.25
C ASP A 12 18.75 -30.32 28.73
N TRP A 13 19.36 -29.51 29.61
CA TRP A 13 18.81 -28.26 30.13
C TRP A 13 19.17 -27.04 29.27
N GLU A 14 19.69 -27.27 28.06
CA GLU A 14 19.97 -26.17 27.14
C GLU A 14 18.66 -25.49 26.70
N PRO A 15 18.56 -24.16 26.85
CA PRO A 15 17.33 -23.46 26.50
C PRO A 15 17.12 -23.50 24.98
N VAL A 16 16.04 -24.15 24.53
CA VAL A 16 15.62 -24.12 23.13
C VAL A 16 15.08 -22.72 22.80
N VAL A 17 15.90 -21.90 22.14
CA VAL A 17 15.49 -20.57 21.69
C VAL A 17 14.73 -20.68 20.36
N LEU A 18 13.40 -20.63 20.43
CA LEU A 18 12.54 -20.56 19.26
C LEU A 18 12.65 -19.19 18.58
N GLN A 19 13.48 -19.08 17.54
CA GLN A 19 13.57 -17.86 16.75
C GLN A 19 12.44 -17.77 15.72
N LYS A 20 11.72 -16.65 15.71
CA LYS A 20 10.66 -16.38 14.75
C LYS A 20 11.28 -16.09 13.38
N LYS A 21 10.82 -16.82 12.35
CA LYS A 21 11.23 -16.55 10.96
C LYS A 21 10.93 -15.09 10.60
N PRO A 22 11.87 -14.38 9.94
CA PRO A 22 11.67 -12.99 9.54
C PRO A 22 10.48 -12.88 8.59
N LYS A 23 9.70 -11.79 8.73
CA LYS A 23 8.59 -11.48 7.83
C LYS A 23 9.11 -11.26 6.41
N SER A 24 8.34 -11.64 5.39
CA SER A 24 8.72 -11.51 3.98
C SER A 24 9.21 -10.11 3.58
N ASN A 25 8.58 -9.05 4.12
CA ASN A 25 9.02 -7.67 3.85
C ASN A 25 10.45 -7.36 4.33
N ALA A 26 10.92 -8.00 5.39
CA ALA A 26 12.29 -7.82 5.88
C ALA A 26 13.32 -8.56 5.00
N LEU A 27 12.91 -9.66 4.36
CA LEU A 27 13.76 -10.43 3.44
C LEU A 27 13.91 -9.75 2.08
N CYS A 28 12.95 -8.93 1.68
CA CYS A 28 13.01 -8.14 0.45
C CYS A 28 13.69 -6.77 0.62
N ASP A 29 14.20 -6.44 1.82
CA ASP A 29 14.93 -5.20 2.05
C ASP A 29 16.26 -5.21 1.27
N PRO A 30 16.64 -4.11 0.59
CA PRO A 30 17.85 -4.08 -0.23
C PRO A 30 19.11 -4.43 0.56
N LYS A 31 19.19 -4.11 1.85
CA LYS A 31 20.36 -4.45 2.67
C LYS A 31 20.42 -5.95 2.94
N ALA A 32 19.28 -6.57 3.25
CA ALA A 32 19.18 -8.00 3.48
C ALA A 32 19.48 -8.80 2.19
N VAL A 33 18.98 -8.34 1.05
CA VAL A 33 19.26 -8.95 -0.26
C VAL A 33 20.74 -8.82 -0.61
N ASN A 34 21.35 -7.64 -0.45
CA ASN A 34 22.78 -7.45 -0.73
C ASN A 34 23.67 -8.31 0.18
N GLN A 35 23.33 -8.42 1.47
CA GLN A 35 24.03 -9.30 2.40
C GLN A 35 23.91 -10.78 1.98
N ALA A 36 22.73 -11.23 1.56
CA ALA A 36 22.52 -12.57 1.06
C ALA A 36 23.38 -12.86 -0.17
N ILE A 37 23.44 -11.91 -1.13
CA ILE A 37 24.28 -12.01 -2.32
C ILE A 37 25.77 -12.14 -1.94
N TRP A 38 26.26 -11.30 -1.01
CA TRP A 38 27.66 -11.35 -0.57
C TRP A 38 28.01 -12.64 0.17
N SER A 39 27.08 -13.18 0.95
CA SER A 39 27.26 -14.45 1.67
C SER A 39 27.12 -15.69 0.78
N GLY A 40 26.79 -15.54 -0.51
CA GLY A 40 26.52 -16.66 -1.42
C GLY A 40 25.22 -17.42 -1.12
N ALA A 41 24.31 -16.84 -0.35
CA ALA A 41 23.02 -17.42 -0.05
C ALA A 41 22.09 -17.37 -1.27
N LEU A 42 21.15 -18.32 -1.36
CA LEU A 42 20.23 -18.42 -2.49
C LEU A 42 19.25 -17.24 -2.50
N VAL A 43 19.26 -16.47 -3.58
CA VAL A 43 18.35 -15.34 -3.82
C VAL A 43 17.36 -15.71 -4.93
N GLN A 44 16.07 -15.62 -4.63
CA GLN A 44 15.01 -15.84 -5.62
C GLN A 44 14.62 -14.52 -6.30
N SER A 45 14.67 -14.49 -7.63
CA SER A 45 14.14 -13.38 -8.43
C SER A 45 12.80 -13.77 -9.05
N ILE A 46 11.73 -13.02 -8.76
CA ILE A 46 10.39 -13.26 -9.30
C ILE A 46 9.92 -11.98 -10.01
N LYS A 47 9.47 -12.12 -11.26
CA LYS A 47 8.86 -11.02 -12.02
C LYS A 47 7.57 -10.57 -11.33
N LYS A 48 7.39 -9.26 -11.13
CA LYS A 48 6.15 -8.72 -10.53
C LYS A 48 4.97 -8.86 -11.50
N PHE A 49 3.77 -9.02 -10.95
CA PHE A 49 2.53 -9.28 -11.69
C PHE A 49 2.25 -8.26 -12.82
N ASP A 50 2.50 -6.97 -12.58
CA ASP A 50 2.34 -5.90 -13.58
C ASP A 50 3.69 -5.35 -14.11
N ALA A 51 4.78 -6.10 -13.99
CA ALA A 51 6.10 -5.64 -14.42
C ALA A 51 6.15 -5.37 -15.93
N GLY A 52 6.57 -4.15 -16.30
CA GLY A 52 6.70 -3.71 -17.69
C GLY A 52 5.44 -3.06 -18.27
N SER A 53 4.40 -2.78 -17.46
CA SER A 53 3.18 -2.11 -17.90
C SER A 53 2.99 -0.76 -17.21
N ASN A 54 2.54 0.25 -17.96
CA ASN A 54 2.24 1.61 -17.46
C ASN A 54 0.73 1.80 -17.25
N LYS A 55 0.11 0.93 -16.46
CA LYS A 55 -1.33 1.03 -16.20
C LYS A 55 -1.64 2.24 -15.31
N LYS A 56 -2.38 3.21 -15.85
CA LYS A 56 -2.74 4.46 -15.15
C LYS A 56 -3.79 4.25 -14.06
N THR A 57 -4.64 3.23 -14.19
CA THR A 57 -5.78 3.01 -13.32
C THR A 57 -5.52 1.85 -12.37
N THR A 58 -5.22 2.17 -11.12
CA THR A 58 -5.15 1.20 -10.03
C THR A 58 -6.52 1.10 -9.35
N PRO A 59 -7.08 -0.11 -9.17
CA PRO A 59 -8.33 -0.25 -8.45
C PRO A 59 -8.15 0.22 -7.00
N VAL A 60 -9.14 0.98 -6.50
CA VAL A 60 -9.12 1.55 -5.14
C VAL A 60 -9.29 0.46 -4.08
N VAL A 61 -10.01 -0.62 -4.44
CA VAL A 61 -10.27 -1.77 -3.58
C VAL A 61 -9.76 -3.03 -4.28
N SER A 62 -9.27 -3.99 -3.49
CA SER A 62 -8.89 -5.30 -4.01
C SER A 62 -10.11 -5.99 -4.64
N MET A 63 -10.07 -6.21 -5.96
CA MET A 63 -11.19 -6.84 -6.68
C MET A 63 -11.59 -8.19 -6.08
N LYS A 64 -10.61 -9.00 -5.60
CA LYS A 64 -10.88 -10.26 -4.90
C LYS A 64 -11.76 -10.11 -3.66
N LYS A 65 -11.54 -9.04 -2.88
CA LYS A 65 -12.34 -8.78 -1.67
C LYS A 65 -13.77 -8.36 -2.02
N LEU A 66 -13.97 -7.73 -3.18
CA LEU A 66 -15.30 -7.38 -3.65
C LEU A 66 -16.05 -8.61 -4.19
N ASP A 67 -15.33 -9.53 -4.83
CA ASP A 67 -15.88 -10.79 -5.34
C ASP A 67 -16.27 -11.76 -4.20
N GLU A 68 -15.45 -11.81 -3.14
CA GLU A 68 -15.74 -12.60 -1.94
C GLU A 68 -16.84 -11.99 -1.05
N ALA A 69 -17.07 -10.67 -1.13
CA ALA A 69 -18.09 -9.99 -0.34
C ALA A 69 -19.47 -10.11 -1.02
N ALA A 70 -20.35 -10.94 -0.45
CA ALA A 70 -21.71 -11.12 -0.95
C ALA A 70 -22.63 -9.88 -0.73
N GLU A 71 -22.29 -9.02 0.23
CA GLU A 71 -23.02 -7.78 0.54
C GLU A 71 -22.32 -6.55 -0.06
N PRO A 72 -23.06 -5.56 -0.58
CA PRO A 72 -22.47 -4.35 -1.15
C PRO A 72 -21.74 -3.55 -0.08
N ALA A 73 -20.41 -3.64 -0.07
CA ALA A 73 -19.57 -2.83 0.81
C ALA A 73 -19.79 -1.34 0.51
N ALA A 74 -20.35 -0.61 1.46
CA ALA A 74 -20.47 0.84 1.38
C ALA A 74 -19.05 1.44 1.35
N LEU A 75 -18.62 1.92 0.19
CA LEU A 75 -17.33 2.58 0.06
C LEU A 75 -17.42 3.99 0.65
N ASP A 76 -16.52 4.27 1.59
CA ASP A 76 -16.39 5.60 2.18
C ASP A 76 -16.08 6.64 1.10
N ARG A 77 -16.82 7.75 1.15
CA ARG A 77 -16.67 8.87 0.23
C ARG A 77 -15.68 9.89 0.78
N VAL A 78 -15.25 10.80 -0.09
CA VAL A 78 -14.32 11.89 0.25
C VAL A 78 -14.86 12.76 1.40
N SER A 79 -14.01 13.05 2.39
CA SER A 79 -14.35 13.84 3.58
C SER A 79 -14.54 15.33 3.26
N THR A 80 -15.12 16.07 4.21
CA THR A 80 -15.54 17.48 3.98
C THR A 80 -14.34 18.39 3.90
N GLU A 81 -13.34 18.06 4.70
CA GLU A 81 -12.07 18.75 4.81
C GLU A 81 -11.33 18.75 3.47
N VAL A 82 -11.28 17.59 2.79
CA VAL A 82 -10.62 17.46 1.48
C VAL A 82 -11.31 18.32 0.43
N ARG A 83 -12.64 18.30 0.39
CA ARG A 83 -13.43 19.17 -0.51
C ARG A 83 -13.09 20.65 -0.27
N LEU A 84 -13.19 21.10 0.97
CA LEU A 84 -12.97 22.51 1.31
C LEU A 84 -11.53 22.93 1.06
N ALA A 85 -10.55 22.04 1.32
CA ALA A 85 -9.15 22.31 1.04
C ALA A 85 -8.91 22.50 -0.47
N ILE A 86 -9.49 21.64 -1.33
CA ILE A 86 -9.36 21.77 -2.79
C ILE A 86 -9.93 23.11 -3.26
N GLN A 87 -11.14 23.45 -2.82
CA GLN A 87 -11.83 24.68 -3.23
C GLN A 87 -11.07 25.94 -2.79
N LYS A 88 -10.57 25.97 -1.55
CA LYS A 88 -9.78 27.11 -1.03
C LYS A 88 -8.53 27.33 -1.86
N VAL A 89 -7.76 26.27 -2.14
CA VAL A 89 -6.50 26.40 -2.87
C VAL A 89 -6.74 26.77 -4.34
N GLN A 90 -7.83 26.31 -4.95
CA GLN A 90 -8.20 26.75 -6.30
C GLN A 90 -8.49 28.25 -6.36
N LEU A 91 -9.18 28.81 -5.36
CA LEU A 91 -9.44 30.25 -5.26
C LEU A 91 -8.14 31.03 -5.06
N GLU A 92 -7.26 30.55 -4.18
CA GLU A 92 -5.95 31.18 -3.92
C GLU A 92 -5.06 31.18 -5.18
N LYS A 93 -5.03 30.07 -5.91
CA LYS A 93 -4.24 29.92 -7.13
C LYS A 93 -4.94 30.43 -8.39
N LYS A 94 -6.17 30.96 -8.27
CA LYS A 94 -7.03 31.43 -9.37
C LYS A 94 -7.11 30.43 -10.53
N MET A 95 -7.16 29.14 -10.22
CA MET A 95 -7.21 28.08 -11.22
C MET A 95 -8.63 27.55 -11.41
N SER A 96 -9.02 27.36 -12.66
CA SER A 96 -10.28 26.69 -12.99
C SER A 96 -10.18 25.17 -12.79
N GLN A 97 -11.33 24.52 -12.58
CA GLN A 97 -11.43 23.07 -12.47
C GLN A 97 -10.88 22.34 -13.72
N ALA A 98 -11.09 22.92 -14.92
CA ALA A 98 -10.58 22.39 -16.17
C ALA A 98 -9.05 22.48 -16.27
N GLU A 99 -8.45 23.56 -15.79
CA GLU A 99 -6.99 23.71 -15.74
C GLU A 99 -6.35 22.75 -14.73
N LEU A 100 -6.98 22.57 -13.56
CA LEU A 100 -6.53 21.58 -12.59
C LEU A 100 -6.57 20.17 -13.21
N ALA A 101 -7.69 19.80 -13.83
CA ALA A 101 -7.87 18.52 -14.51
C ALA A 101 -6.81 18.29 -15.61
N LYS A 102 -6.53 19.31 -16.42
CA LYS A 102 -5.49 19.28 -17.46
C LYS A 102 -4.11 19.05 -16.87
N ARG A 103 -3.75 19.72 -15.77
CA ARG A 103 -2.45 19.53 -15.09
C ARG A 103 -2.28 18.14 -14.47
N ILE A 104 -3.34 17.56 -13.92
CA ILE A 104 -3.29 16.21 -13.32
C ILE A 104 -3.49 15.08 -14.35
N ASN A 105 -3.75 15.41 -15.61
CA ASN A 105 -4.08 14.48 -16.69
C ASN A 105 -5.28 13.57 -16.33
N GLU A 106 -6.33 14.14 -15.74
CA GLU A 106 -7.60 13.47 -15.45
C GLU A 106 -8.76 14.19 -16.13
N ARG A 107 -9.94 13.55 -16.16
CA ARG A 107 -11.15 14.17 -16.69
C ARG A 107 -11.66 15.26 -15.74
N PRO A 108 -12.23 16.37 -16.25
CA PRO A 108 -12.80 17.41 -15.39
C PRO A 108 -13.93 16.87 -14.48
N GLN A 109 -14.71 15.90 -14.97
CA GLN A 109 -15.75 15.21 -14.20
C GLN A 109 -15.21 14.59 -12.91
N VAL A 110 -14.01 13.98 -12.95
CA VAL A 110 -13.40 13.36 -11.77
C VAL A 110 -13.14 14.40 -10.70
N VAL A 111 -12.53 15.55 -11.06
CA VAL A 111 -12.29 16.66 -10.13
C VAL A 111 -13.62 17.18 -9.53
N GLN A 112 -14.67 17.26 -10.35
CA GLN A 112 -16.00 17.69 -9.91
C GLN A 112 -16.58 16.75 -8.85
N GLU A 113 -16.40 15.44 -9.04
CA GLU A 113 -16.88 14.43 -8.10
C GLU A 113 -16.15 14.50 -6.76
N TYR A 114 -14.86 14.84 -6.75
CA TYR A 114 -14.10 15.10 -5.52
C TYR A 114 -14.63 16.35 -4.80
N GLU A 115 -14.87 17.44 -5.54
CA GLU A 115 -15.44 18.66 -4.99
C GLU A 115 -16.90 18.50 -4.54
N ASN A 116 -17.64 17.52 -5.06
CA ASN A 116 -19.03 17.23 -4.66
C ASN A 116 -19.16 16.09 -3.64
N ARG A 117 -18.04 15.53 -3.14
CA ARG A 117 -17.99 14.31 -2.29
C ARG A 117 -18.61 13.05 -2.89
N LYS A 118 -18.80 12.99 -4.21
CA LYS A 118 -19.37 11.80 -4.87
C LYS A 118 -18.30 10.74 -5.15
N ALA A 119 -17.05 11.16 -5.31
CA ALA A 119 -15.94 10.28 -5.63
C ALA A 119 -15.57 9.34 -4.48
N VAL A 120 -15.14 8.13 -4.85
CA VAL A 120 -14.39 7.22 -3.95
C VAL A 120 -12.94 7.72 -3.90
N PRO A 121 -12.34 7.88 -2.71
CA PRO A 121 -10.98 8.36 -2.55
C PRO A 121 -9.94 7.47 -3.27
N ASN A 122 -9.52 7.84 -4.47
CA ASN A 122 -8.40 7.20 -5.13
C ASN A 122 -7.11 7.93 -4.73
N GLN A 123 -6.23 7.21 -4.04
CA GLN A 123 -4.96 7.78 -3.62
C GLN A 123 -4.19 8.35 -4.81
N ALA A 124 -4.03 7.62 -5.92
CA ALA A 124 -3.25 8.10 -7.06
C ALA A 124 -3.69 9.50 -7.54
N VAL A 125 -4.99 9.75 -7.62
CA VAL A 125 -5.55 11.06 -8.01
C VAL A 125 -5.26 12.12 -6.95
N LEU A 126 -5.48 11.80 -5.66
CA LEU A 126 -5.18 12.71 -4.56
C LEU A 126 -3.71 13.13 -4.55
N ALA A 127 -2.75 12.23 -4.79
CA ALA A 127 -1.32 12.61 -4.86
C ALA A 127 -1.02 13.59 -5.99
N LYS A 128 -1.68 13.43 -7.15
CA LYS A 128 -1.49 14.36 -8.26
C LYS A 128 -2.05 15.74 -7.91
N MET A 129 -3.21 15.78 -7.26
CA MET A 129 -3.81 17.04 -6.79
C MET A 129 -2.92 17.70 -5.73
N GLU A 130 -2.38 16.95 -4.78
CA GLU A 130 -1.43 17.46 -3.77
C GLU A 130 -0.18 18.10 -4.39
N ARG A 131 0.37 17.51 -5.46
CA ARG A 131 1.55 18.05 -6.15
C ARG A 131 1.26 19.36 -6.87
N VAL A 132 0.08 19.50 -7.47
CA VAL A 132 -0.30 20.71 -8.23
C VAL A 132 -0.75 21.83 -7.30
N LEU A 133 -1.50 21.46 -6.27
CA LEU A 133 -2.05 22.39 -5.28
C LEU A 133 -1.05 22.70 -4.15
N GLU A 134 0.01 21.92 -3.99
CA GLU A 134 1.05 22.04 -2.94
C GLU A 134 0.48 21.97 -1.52
N VAL A 135 -0.66 21.32 -1.36
CA VAL A 135 -1.35 21.11 -0.08
C VAL A 135 -1.50 19.62 0.17
N LYS A 136 -1.42 19.21 1.44
CA LYS A 136 -1.66 17.82 1.85
C LYS A 136 -3.15 17.57 1.97
N LEU A 137 -3.69 16.75 1.06
CA LEU A 137 -5.11 16.39 0.97
C LEU A 137 -5.37 15.00 1.57
N ARG A 138 -4.32 14.20 1.73
CA ARG A 138 -4.37 12.92 2.43
C ARG A 138 -4.05 13.19 3.90
N GLY A 139 -5.02 12.97 4.78
CA GLY A 139 -4.79 12.94 6.23
C GLY A 139 -3.67 11.97 6.58
N LYS A 140 -3.07 12.10 7.78
CA LYS A 140 -2.12 11.09 8.30
C LYS A 140 -2.77 9.72 8.12
N VAL A 141 -2.25 8.92 7.19
CA VAL A 141 -2.66 7.53 6.99
C VAL A 141 -2.49 6.88 8.34
N ARG A 142 -3.60 6.66 9.06
CA ARG A 142 -3.58 5.91 10.32
C ARG A 142 -3.11 4.52 9.93
N LYS A 143 -1.89 4.23 10.36
CA LYS A 143 -1.16 3.01 10.08
C LYS A 143 -1.79 1.84 10.83
#